data_AF-A0A3D2W5D4-F1
#
_entry.id   AF-A0A3D2W5D4-F1
#
_cell.length_a   1.000
_cell.length_b   1.000
_cell.length_c   1.000
_cell.angle_alpha   90.00
_cell.angle_beta   90.00
_cell.angle_gamma   90.00
#
_symmetry.space_group_name_H-M   'P 1'
#
loop_
_entity.id
_entity.type
_entity.pdbx_description
1 polymer ?
#
loop_
_entity_poly.entity_id
_entity_poly.type
_entity_poly.pdbx_seq_one_letter_code
_entity_poly.pdbx_strand_id
1 'polypeptide(L)'
;MTEFEKEIAQIETTGLKNSPLRKEYERKVHELRNLPETLKAEGFAEEEIARIMHEKRRELGRLYKEAAPPLLRKYIFAAAAEKYGDPLGPSYEMLRKKKTCVQIIESASRPIENLDDRLTLDGFRKWYITYENTHSAGEEYDEHQGNH
;
A
#
# COMPACT_ATOMS: atom_id res chain seq x y z
N MET A 1 -24.69 11.75 2.62
CA MET A 1 -23.61 11.09 1.87
C MET A 1 -22.77 10.31 2.87
N THR A 2 -22.78 8.98 2.77
CA THR A 2 -21.96 8.09 3.61
C THR A 2 -20.47 8.29 3.32
N GLU A 3 -19.59 7.79 4.18
CA GLU A 3 -18.14 7.87 3.94
C GLU A 3 -17.74 7.13 2.66
N PHE A 4 -18.39 5.99 2.40
CA PHE A 4 -18.20 5.24 1.16
C PHE A 4 -18.58 6.04 -0.09
N GLU A 5 -19.73 6.71 -0.08
CA GLU A 5 -20.18 7.53 -1.20
C GLU A 5 -19.22 8.71 -1.49
N LYS A 6 -18.68 9.35 -0.44
CA LYS A 6 -17.68 10.42 -0.60
C LYS A 6 -16.39 9.90 -1.23
N GLU A 7 -15.87 8.78 -0.75
CA GLU A 7 -14.63 8.20 -1.25
C GLU A 7 -14.78 7.68 -2.70
N ILE A 8 -15.92 7.07 -3.04
CA ILE A 8 -16.23 6.67 -4.42
C ILE A 8 -16.28 7.89 -5.35
N ALA A 9 -17.02 8.94 -4.97
CA ALA A 9 -17.12 10.15 -5.78
C ALA A 9 -15.75 10.81 -6.00
N GLN A 10 -14.89 10.79 -4.98
CA GLN A 10 -13.51 11.25 -5.10
C GLN A 10 -12.70 10.41 -6.09
N ILE A 11 -12.77 9.08 -5.99
CA ILE A 11 -12.05 8.16 -6.88
C ILE A 11 -12.58 8.25 -8.32
N GLU A 12 -13.88 8.41 -8.53
CA GLU A 12 -14.46 8.61 -9.86
C GLU A 12 -14.01 9.92 -10.51
N THR A 13 -13.88 10.98 -9.69
CA THR A 13 -13.43 12.29 -10.16
C THR A 13 -11.94 12.30 -10.50
N THR A 14 -11.09 11.79 -9.62
CA THR A 14 -9.62 11.91 -9.78
C THR A 14 -8.97 10.66 -10.32
N GLY A 15 -9.60 9.50 -10.26
CA GLY A 15 -8.97 8.20 -10.45
C GLY A 15 -8.00 7.83 -9.32
N LEU A 16 -7.77 6.52 -9.13
CA LEU A 16 -6.77 6.03 -8.16
C LEU A 16 -5.35 6.48 -8.53
N LYS A 17 -5.00 6.35 -9.82
CA LYS A 17 -3.67 6.68 -10.35
C LYS A 17 -3.37 8.19 -10.31
N ASN A 18 -4.36 9.02 -10.63
CA ASN A 18 -4.14 10.47 -10.77
C ASN A 18 -4.47 11.26 -9.49
N SER A 19 -4.84 10.58 -8.40
CA SER A 19 -5.04 11.22 -7.10
C SER A 19 -3.79 12.01 -6.66
N PRO A 20 -3.96 13.17 -6.00
CA PRO A 20 -2.83 13.97 -5.52
C PRO A 20 -1.88 13.16 -4.62
N LEU A 21 -2.44 12.33 -3.74
CA LEU A 21 -1.68 11.47 -2.83
C LEU A 21 -0.82 10.45 -3.59
N ARG A 22 -1.35 9.86 -4.67
CA ARG A 22 -0.59 8.93 -5.51
C ARG A 22 0.54 9.63 -6.26
N LYS A 23 0.29 10.79 -6.87
CA LYS A 23 1.32 11.54 -7.59
C LYS A 23 2.47 11.96 -6.67
N GLU A 24 2.11 12.40 -5.47
CA GLU A 24 3.06 12.74 -4.41
C GLU A 24 3.92 11.52 -4.01
N TYR A 25 3.29 10.36 -3.78
CA TYR A 25 4.00 9.10 -3.51
C TYR A 25 4.97 8.74 -4.63
N GLU A 26 4.53 8.80 -5.89
CA GLU A 26 5.38 8.45 -7.04
C GLU A 26 6.59 9.37 -7.13
N ARG A 27 6.41 10.67 -6.88
CA ARG A 27 7.53 11.61 -6.83
C ARG A 27 8.52 11.24 -5.72
N LYS A 28 8.04 10.97 -4.50
CA LYS A 28 8.90 10.55 -3.38
C LYS A 28 9.64 9.24 -3.65
N VAL A 29 8.99 8.29 -4.32
CA VAL A 29 9.65 7.04 -4.74
C VAL A 29 10.73 7.32 -5.79
N HIS A 30 10.47 8.20 -6.76
CA HIS A 30 11.47 8.58 -7.76
C HIS A 30 12.66 9.33 -7.16
N GLU A 31 12.46 10.14 -6.12
CA GLU A 31 13.53 10.83 -5.39
C GLU A 31 14.58 9.85 -4.80
N LEU A 32 14.21 8.59 -4.55
CA LEU A 32 15.16 7.56 -4.07
C LEU A 32 16.24 7.18 -5.08
N ARG A 33 16.10 7.53 -6.37
CA ARG A 33 16.97 7.02 -7.44
C ARG A 33 18.46 7.33 -7.30
N ASN A 34 18.83 8.38 -6.57
CA ASN A 34 20.22 8.84 -6.39
C ASN A 34 20.86 8.35 -5.07
N LEU A 35 20.05 7.76 -4.19
CA LEU A 35 20.52 7.29 -2.89
C LEU A 35 21.53 6.12 -3.00
N PRO A 36 21.35 5.13 -3.91
CA PRO A 36 22.29 4.03 -4.04
C PRO A 36 23.72 4.47 -4.36
N GLU A 37 23.89 5.45 -5.24
CA GLU A 37 25.20 5.97 -5.63
C GLU A 37 25.90 6.66 -4.46
N THR A 38 25.14 7.38 -3.63
CA THR A 38 25.64 8.03 -2.41
C THR A 38 26.12 6.99 -1.41
N LEU A 39 25.29 5.99 -1.10
CA LEU A 39 25.66 4.90 -0.18
C LEU A 39 26.86 4.09 -0.68
N LYS A 40 26.95 3.87 -2.01
CA LYS A 40 28.10 3.20 -2.61
C LYS A 40 29.38 4.01 -2.43
N ALA A 41 29.33 5.34 -2.59
CA ALA A 41 30.48 6.22 -2.36
C ALA A 41 30.90 6.26 -0.89
N GLU A 42 29.95 6.07 0.04
CA GLU A 42 30.19 5.92 1.48
C GLU A 42 30.74 4.53 1.87
N GLY A 43 30.85 3.59 0.92
CA GLY A 43 31.47 2.28 1.12
C GLY A 43 30.52 1.18 1.60
N PHE A 44 29.21 1.39 1.57
CA PHE A 44 28.23 0.35 1.92
C PHE A 44 28.28 -0.82 0.93
N ALA A 45 28.10 -2.05 1.45
CA ALA A 45 28.01 -3.23 0.62
C ALA A 45 26.69 -3.27 -0.15
N GLU A 46 26.67 -3.95 -1.31
CA GLU A 46 25.49 -4.00 -2.18
C GLU A 46 24.23 -4.55 -1.47
N GLU A 47 24.38 -5.56 -0.60
CA GLU A 47 23.25 -6.09 0.17
C GLU A 47 22.71 -5.07 1.18
N GLU A 48 23.59 -4.30 1.83
CA GLU A 48 23.19 -3.25 2.77
C GLU A 48 22.43 -2.14 2.04
N ILE A 49 22.93 -1.71 0.87
CA ILE A 49 22.25 -0.74 0.01
C ILE A 49 20.86 -1.28 -0.39
N ALA A 50 20.76 -2.55 -0.77
CA ALA A 50 19.48 -3.15 -1.15
C ALA A 50 18.47 -3.19 0.01
N ARG A 51 18.92 -3.47 1.24
CA ARG A 51 18.08 -3.42 2.45
C ARG A 51 17.61 -2.00 2.74
N ILE A 52 18.52 -1.02 2.73
CA ILE A 52 18.19 0.40 2.95
C ILE A 52 17.19 0.89 1.91
N MET A 53 17.41 0.57 0.63
CA MET A 53 16.52 0.97 -0.46
C MET A 53 15.13 0.33 -0.34
N HIS A 54 15.05 -0.96 0.01
CA HIS A 54 13.78 -1.63 0.27
C HIS A 54 13.04 -0.99 1.44
N GLU A 55 13.73 -0.72 2.54
CA GLU A 55 13.16 -0.13 3.75
C GLU A 55 12.61 1.28 3.47
N LYS A 56 13.41 2.16 2.83
CA LYS A 56 12.98 3.50 2.41
C LYS A 56 11.72 3.43 1.54
N ARG A 57 11.68 2.51 0.58
CA ARG A 57 10.52 2.33 -0.29
C ARG A 57 9.31 1.80 0.46
N ARG A 58 9.51 0.85 1.37
CA ARG A 58 8.44 0.26 2.19
C ARG A 58 7.83 1.29 3.13
N GLU A 59 8.66 2.14 3.72
CA GLU A 59 8.23 3.24 4.60
C GLU A 59 7.42 4.29 3.85
N LEU A 60 7.85 4.72 2.66
CA LEU A 60 7.02 5.54 1.78
C LEU A 60 5.69 4.83 1.47
N GLY A 61 5.72 3.52 1.21
CA GLY A 61 4.50 2.74 1.01
C GLY A 61 3.55 2.82 2.22
N ARG A 62 4.08 2.71 3.44
CA ARG A 62 3.31 2.79 4.69
C ARG A 62 2.68 4.17 4.87
N LEU A 63 3.49 5.23 4.81
CA LEU A 63 3.04 6.61 5.04
C LEU A 63 1.87 7.01 4.12
N TYR A 64 1.97 6.67 2.83
CA TYR A 64 0.93 7.04 1.86
C TYR A 64 -0.30 6.13 1.91
N LYS A 65 -0.18 4.90 2.39
CA LYS A 65 -1.35 4.06 2.71
C LYS A 65 -2.10 4.63 3.91
N GLU A 66 -1.38 5.03 4.95
CA GLU A 66 -1.97 5.58 6.17
C GLU A 66 -2.66 6.93 5.96
N ALA A 67 -2.14 7.74 5.04
CA ALA A 67 -2.72 9.02 4.64
C ALA A 67 -3.90 8.90 3.66
N ALA A 68 -4.21 7.69 3.16
CA ALA A 68 -5.36 7.49 2.28
C ALA A 68 -6.69 7.64 3.07
N PRO A 69 -7.79 7.99 2.39
CA PRO A 69 -9.12 8.00 2.98
C PRO A 69 -9.45 6.70 3.74
N PRO A 70 -10.22 6.75 4.84
CA PRO A 70 -10.33 5.65 5.79
C PRO A 70 -10.73 4.29 5.20
N LEU A 71 -11.71 4.24 4.29
CA LEU A 71 -12.17 2.99 3.67
C LEU A 71 -11.20 2.54 2.57
N LEU A 72 -10.72 3.45 1.74
CA LEU A 72 -9.72 3.19 0.71
C LEU A 72 -8.42 2.66 1.33
N ARG A 73 -7.99 3.21 2.46
CA ARG A 73 -6.85 2.73 3.24
C ARG A 73 -7.03 1.27 3.64
N LYS A 74 -8.18 0.92 4.23
CA LYS A 74 -8.50 -0.47 4.62
C LYS A 74 -8.47 -1.41 3.41
N TYR A 75 -9.05 -0.99 2.29
CA TYR A 75 -9.00 -1.74 1.03
C TYR A 75 -7.55 -1.96 0.54
N ILE A 76 -6.72 -0.91 0.52
CA ILE A 76 -5.33 -1.01 0.07
C ILE A 76 -4.53 -2.00 0.94
N PHE A 77 -4.73 -1.96 2.26
CA PHE A 77 -4.09 -2.91 3.19
C PHE A 77 -4.60 -4.34 2.98
N ALA A 78 -5.92 -4.52 2.82
CA ALA A 78 -6.52 -5.84 2.55
C ALA A 78 -6.01 -6.44 1.23
N ALA A 79 -5.98 -5.67 0.14
CA ALA A 79 -5.49 -6.13 -1.16
C ALA A 79 -4.00 -6.49 -1.13
N ALA A 80 -3.18 -5.76 -0.34
CA ALA A 80 -1.78 -6.11 -0.14
C ALA A 80 -1.61 -7.39 0.66
N ALA A 81 -2.37 -7.55 1.75
CA ALA A 81 -2.34 -8.75 2.58
C ALA A 81 -2.81 -9.98 1.80
N GLU A 82 -3.87 -9.88 1.00
CA GLU A 82 -4.36 -10.97 0.13
C GLU A 82 -3.29 -11.43 -0.86
N LYS A 83 -2.58 -10.48 -1.49
CA LYS A 83 -1.58 -10.79 -2.52
C LYS A 83 -0.25 -11.32 -1.97
N TYR A 84 0.19 -10.80 -0.83
CA TYR A 84 1.54 -11.02 -0.32
C TYR A 84 1.60 -11.75 1.03
N GLY A 85 0.47 -11.90 1.73
CA GLY A 85 0.45 -12.28 3.14
C GLY A 85 0.96 -11.18 4.08
N ASP A 86 1.16 -9.96 3.57
CA ASP A 86 1.71 -8.83 4.31
C ASP A 86 1.00 -7.53 3.90
N PRO A 87 0.38 -6.79 4.83
CA PRO A 87 -0.39 -5.58 4.55
C PRO A 87 0.46 -4.43 3.97
N LEU A 88 1.76 -4.42 4.22
CA LEU A 88 2.69 -3.45 3.64
C LEU A 88 3.25 -3.88 2.28
N GLY A 89 3.06 -5.16 1.90
CA GLY A 89 3.58 -5.76 0.68
C GLY A 89 4.81 -6.63 0.97
N PRO A 90 5.59 -7.04 -0.04
CA PRO A 90 6.65 -8.02 0.15
C PRO A 90 7.78 -7.51 1.07
N SER A 91 8.24 -8.37 1.97
CA SER A 91 9.46 -8.15 2.75
C SER A 91 10.72 -8.21 1.88
N TYR A 92 11.87 -7.80 2.42
CA TYR A 92 13.14 -7.91 1.72
C TYR A 92 13.47 -9.36 1.37
N GLU A 93 13.25 -10.27 2.32
CA GLU A 93 13.46 -11.71 2.19
C GLU A 93 12.56 -12.31 1.12
N MET A 94 11.29 -11.86 1.05
CA MET A 94 10.38 -12.27 -0.02
C MET A 94 10.87 -11.83 -1.40
N LEU A 95 11.42 -10.62 -1.50
CA LEU A 95 12.01 -10.13 -2.76
C LEU A 95 13.28 -10.90 -3.11
N ARG A 96 14.16 -11.19 -2.14
CA ARG A 96 15.41 -11.92 -2.37
C ARG A 96 15.22 -13.34 -2.87
N LYS A 97 14.07 -13.98 -2.61
CA LYS A 97 13.70 -15.26 -3.23
C LYS A 97 13.58 -15.19 -4.76
N LYS A 98 13.36 -14.00 -5.34
CA LYS A 98 13.07 -13.80 -6.77
C LYS A 98 13.94 -12.75 -7.46
N LYS A 99 14.63 -11.90 -6.70
CA LYS A 99 15.41 -10.75 -7.20
C LYS A 99 16.81 -10.74 -6.60
N THR A 100 17.77 -10.27 -7.39
CA THR A 100 19.12 -9.91 -6.92
C THR A 100 19.10 -8.60 -6.13
N CYS A 101 20.17 -8.30 -5.40
CA CYS A 101 20.31 -7.03 -4.67
C CYS A 101 20.23 -5.83 -5.63
N VAL A 102 20.96 -5.86 -6.77
CA VAL A 102 20.86 -4.85 -7.83
C VAL A 102 19.41 -4.64 -8.31
N GLN A 103 18.66 -5.72 -8.58
CA GLN A 103 17.26 -5.61 -9.01
C GLN A 103 16.34 -5.01 -7.92
N ILE A 104 16.63 -5.28 -6.64
CA ILE A 104 15.90 -4.66 -5.52
C ILE A 104 16.20 -3.16 -5.46
N ILE A 105 17.48 -2.78 -5.56
CA ILE A 105 17.93 -1.37 -5.60
C ILE A 105 17.23 -0.62 -6.74
N GLU A 106 17.30 -1.13 -7.97
CA GLU A 106 16.71 -0.51 -9.15
C GLU A 106 15.18 -0.39 -9.05
N SER A 107 14.51 -1.42 -8.52
CA SER A 107 13.05 -1.42 -8.42
C SER A 107 12.51 -0.61 -7.24
N ALA A 108 13.34 -0.31 -6.24
CA ALA A 108 12.94 0.49 -5.09
C ALA A 108 12.56 1.94 -5.48
N SER A 109 13.18 2.51 -6.50
CA SER A 109 12.89 3.86 -7.02
C SER A 109 11.88 3.89 -8.18
N ARG A 110 11.30 2.73 -8.54
CA ARG A 110 10.30 2.61 -9.62
C ARG A 110 8.90 2.38 -9.04
N PRO A 111 7.99 3.36 -9.09
CA PRO A 111 6.59 3.13 -8.73
C PRO A 111 5.95 2.14 -9.71
N ILE A 112 4.86 1.49 -9.29
CA ILE A 112 4.12 0.64 -10.24
C ILE A 112 3.47 1.52 -11.29
N GLU A 113 3.73 1.23 -12.56
CA GLU A 113 3.21 2.01 -13.68
C GLU A 113 1.70 1.87 -13.78
N ASN A 114 1.23 0.62 -13.92
CA ASN A 114 -0.18 0.29 -13.95
C ASN A 114 -0.72 -0.04 -12.56
N LEU A 115 -1.38 0.92 -11.92
CA LEU A 115 -1.99 0.72 -10.60
C LEU A 115 -3.20 -0.22 -10.67
N ASP A 116 -3.87 -0.28 -11.81
CA ASP A 116 -5.11 -1.03 -11.98
C ASP A 116 -4.88 -2.55 -11.94
N ASP A 117 -3.63 -3.01 -12.14
CA ASP A 117 -3.21 -4.40 -11.90
C ASP A 117 -3.25 -4.80 -10.41
N ARG A 118 -3.50 -3.84 -9.51
CA ARG A 118 -3.51 -4.06 -8.06
C ARG A 118 -4.73 -3.52 -7.37
N LEU A 119 -5.20 -2.35 -7.77
CA LEU A 119 -6.29 -1.63 -7.09
C LEU A 119 -7.19 -1.04 -8.16
N THR A 120 -8.47 -1.39 -8.10
CA THR A 120 -9.49 -0.88 -9.04
C THR A 120 -10.68 -0.33 -8.28
N LEU A 121 -11.44 0.56 -8.91
CA LEU A 121 -12.69 1.06 -8.35
C LEU A 121 -13.70 -0.08 -8.11
N ASP A 122 -13.80 -1.01 -9.05
CA ASP A 122 -14.68 -2.18 -8.89
C ASP A 122 -14.19 -3.13 -7.79
N GLY A 123 -12.87 -3.28 -7.64
CA GLY A 123 -12.28 -4.01 -6.52
C GLY A 123 -12.61 -3.38 -5.17
N PHE A 124 -12.56 -2.04 -5.10
CA PHE A 124 -12.95 -1.30 -3.89
C PHE A 124 -14.43 -1.48 -3.56
N ARG A 125 -15.32 -1.37 -4.56
CA ARG A 125 -16.77 -1.61 -4.38
C ARG A 125 -17.07 -3.02 -3.89
N LYS A 126 -16.48 -4.04 -4.52
CA LYS A 126 -16.65 -5.45 -4.11
C LYS A 126 -16.14 -5.70 -2.70
N TRP A 127 -14.98 -5.14 -2.36
CA TRP A 127 -14.41 -5.22 -1.02
C TRP A 127 -15.34 -4.57 0.02
N TYR A 128 -15.89 -3.39 -0.29
CA TYR A 128 -16.77 -2.68 0.65
C TYR A 128 -18.06 -3.47 0.95
N ILE A 129 -18.70 -4.08 -0.05
CA ILE A 129 -19.90 -4.92 0.17
C ILE A 129 -19.60 -6.06 1.16
N THR A 130 -18.47 -6.74 0.99
CA THR A 130 -18.07 -7.81 1.91
C THR A 130 -17.71 -7.27 3.29
N TYR A 131 -17.01 -6.13 3.34
CA TYR A 131 -16.64 -5.47 4.59
C TYR A 131 -17.89 -5.05 5.38
N GLU A 132 -18.87 -4.41 4.74
CA GLU A 132 -20.13 -4.00 5.36
C GLU A 132 -20.94 -5.19 5.83
N ASN A 133 -21.11 -6.24 5.02
CA ASN A 133 -21.85 -7.44 5.44
C ASN A 133 -21.23 -8.13 6.68
N THR A 134 -19.90 -8.09 6.82
CA THR A 134 -19.20 -8.70 7.96
C THR A 134 -19.20 -7.82 9.21
N HIS A 135 -19.31 -6.49 9.06
CA HIS A 135 -19.29 -5.55 10.19
C HIS A 135 -20.69 -5.14 10.65
N SER A 136 -21.69 -5.18 9.77
CA SER A 136 -23.10 -5.00 10.12
C SER A 136 -23.70 -6.24 10.79
N ALA A 137 -23.20 -7.44 10.48
CA ALA A 137 -23.60 -8.68 11.16
C ALA A 137 -22.95 -8.87 12.55
N GLY A 138 -21.97 -8.03 12.90
CA GLY A 138 -21.25 -8.06 14.18
C GLY A 138 -21.88 -7.19 15.28
N GLU A 139 -22.90 -6.40 14.98
CA GLU A 139 -23.61 -5.56 15.96
C GLU A 139 -24.86 -6.23 16.56
N GLU A 140 -25.16 -7.48 16.20
CA GLU A 140 -26.32 -8.25 16.74
C GLU A 140 -25.99 -9.20 17.91
N TYR A 141 -24.78 -9.15 18.48
CA TYR A 141 -24.43 -9.96 19.66
C TYR A 141 -23.65 -9.16 20.70
N ASP A 142 -24.33 -8.31 21.48
CA ASP A 142 -24.03 -8.12 22.92
C ASP A 142 -25.16 -7.41 23.69
N GLU A 143 -26.36 -8.01 23.72
CA GLU A 143 -27.34 -7.74 24.79
C GLU A 143 -27.96 -9.07 25.20
N HIS A 144 -27.30 -9.78 26.11
CA HIS A 144 -27.93 -10.62 27.15
C HIS A 144 -26.85 -11.42 27.89
N GLN A 145 -26.06 -10.78 28.76
CA GLN A 145 -25.68 -11.37 30.05
C GLN A 145 -25.52 -10.27 31.09
N GLY A 146 -26.53 -10.15 31.94
CA GLY A 146 -26.53 -9.22 33.06
C GLY A 146 -27.91 -9.01 33.65
N ASN A 147 -28.66 -10.07 33.95
CA ASN A 147 -29.73 -9.96 34.92
C ASN A 147 -29.95 -11.26 35.69
N HIS A 148 -29.85 -11.12 37.01
CA HIS A 148 -30.09 -12.06 38.12
C HIS A 148 -29.08 -13.17 38.39
#